data_AF-A0A534LTE0-F1
#
_entry.id   AF-A0A534LTE0-F1
#
_cell.length_a   1.000
_cell.length_b   1.000
_cell.length_c   1.000
_cell.angle_alpha   90.00
_cell.angle_beta   90.00
_cell.angle_gamma   90.00
#
_symmetry.space_group_name_H-M   'P 1'
#
loop_
_entity.id
_entity.type
_entity.pdbx_description
1 polymer ?
#
loop_
_entity_poly.entity_id
_entity_poly.type
_entity_poly.pdbx_seq_one_letter_code
_entity_poly.pdbx_strand_id
1 'polypeptide(L)' 'HPVTHKVRIPMIDKGKAQVLSMHGNVAQLMDLATYQTFELPVPEELQGKLQPGQEVMYMEALGRRKLTWQ' A
#
# COMPACT_ATOMS: atom_id res chain seq x y z
N HIS A 1 16.01 37.30 -7.63
CA HIS A 1 16.64 35.99 -7.34
C HIS A 1 15.55 34.92 -7.31
N PRO A 2 15.43 34.00 -8.28
CA PRO A 2 14.44 32.94 -8.22
C PRO A 2 15.00 31.74 -7.43
N VAL A 3 14.16 31.18 -6.57
CA VAL A 3 14.44 30.02 -5.72
C VAL A 3 14.32 28.73 -6.52
N THR A 4 15.44 28.23 -7.06
CA THR A 4 15.54 26.91 -7.69
C THR A 4 15.66 25.81 -6.63
N HIS A 5 14.60 25.59 -5.85
CA HIS A 5 14.53 24.41 -4.97
C HIS A 5 14.25 23.17 -5.84
N LYS A 6 15.24 22.28 -5.97
CA LYS A 6 15.04 20.96 -6.58
C LYS A 6 14.21 20.10 -5.63
N VAL A 7 12.90 20.12 -5.80
CA VAL A 7 11.99 19.20 -5.09
C VAL A 7 12.24 17.80 -5.65
N ARG A 8 12.77 16.89 -4.84
CA ARG A 8 12.81 15.47 -5.18
C ARG A 8 11.38 14.96 -5.10
N ILE A 9 10.75 14.75 -6.26
CA ILE A 9 9.45 14.08 -6.31
C ILE A 9 9.72 12.63 -5.93
N PRO A 10 9.16 12.12 -4.81
CA PRO A 10 9.27 10.71 -4.49
C PRO A 10 8.56 9.94 -5.62
N MET A 11 9.28 9.00 -6.24
CA MET A 11 8.65 8.08 -7.17
C MET A 11 7.72 7.19 -6.35
N ILE A 12 6.42 7.32 -6.57
CA ILE A 12 5.38 6.51 -5.93
C ILE A 12 5.09 5.35 -6.87
N ASP A 13 5.51 4.16 -6.49
CA ASP A 13 5.13 2.94 -7.21
C ASP A 13 3.75 2.51 -6.73
N LYS A 14 2.84 2.19 -7.66
CA LYS A 14 1.47 1.76 -7.35
C LYS A 14 1.33 0.30 -7.75
N GLY A 15 1.34 -0.58 -6.76
CA GLY A 15 1.12 -2.01 -6.95
C GLY A 15 -0.34 -2.40 -6.70
N LYS A 16 -0.79 -3.46 -7.40
CA LYS A 16 -2.05 -4.14 -7.08
C LYS A 16 -1.74 -5.36 -6.25
N ALA A 17 -2.46 -5.54 -5.16
CA ALA A 17 -2.35 -6.71 -4.32
C ALA A 17 -3.74 -7.25 -3.98
N GLN A 18 -3.82 -8.52 -3.62
CA GLN A 18 -5.03 -9.15 -3.13
C GLN A 18 -4.92 -9.41 -1.62
N VAL A 19 -5.98 -9.12 -0.88
CA VAL A 19 -6.05 -9.44 0.56
C VAL A 19 -6.22 -10.93 0.75
N LEU A 20 -5.29 -11.58 1.43
CA LEU A 20 -5.38 -13.00 1.78
C LEU A 20 -6.14 -13.17 3.10
N SER A 21 -5.73 -12.41 4.11
CA SER A 21 -6.33 -12.43 5.44
C SER A 21 -6.09 -11.10 6.16
N MET A 22 -6.85 -10.88 7.23
CA MET A 22 -6.64 -9.77 8.15
C MET A 22 -6.62 -10.30 9.57
N HIS A 23 -5.60 -9.89 10.32
CA HIS A 23 -5.40 -10.23 11.71
C HIS A 23 -5.32 -8.94 12.52
N GLY A 24 -6.45 -8.55 13.13
CA GLY A 24 -6.54 -7.31 13.89
C GLY A 24 -6.23 -6.09 13.03
N ASN A 25 -5.07 -5.47 13.27
CA ASN A 25 -4.60 -4.28 12.57
C ASN A 25 -3.59 -4.57 11.45
N VAL A 26 -3.32 -5.84 11.11
CA VAL A 26 -2.38 -6.21 10.05
C VAL A 26 -3.14 -6.95 8.94
N ALA A 27 -2.97 -6.52 7.70
CA ALA A 27 -3.45 -7.25 6.53
C ALA A 27 -2.31 -8.03 5.89
N GLN A 28 -2.57 -9.29 5.60
CA GLN A 28 -1.72 -10.10 4.74
C GLN A 28 -2.18 -9.91 3.30
N LEU A 29 -1.26 -9.48 2.45
CA LEU A 29 -1.50 -9.10 1.06
C LEU A 29 -0.59 -9.93 0.16
N MET A 30 -1.06 -10.22 -1.04
CA MET A 30 -0.27 -10.84 -2.11
C MET A 30 -0.20 -9.89 -3.29
N ASP A 31 1.01 -9.49 -3.67
CA ASP A 31 1.22 -8.73 -4.90
C ASP A 31 0.79 -9.56 -6.12
N LEU A 32 -0.01 -8.98 -7.02
CA LEU A 32 -0.51 -9.70 -8.20
C LEU A 32 0.51 -9.77 -9.36
N ALA A 33 1.54 -8.94 -9.34
CA ALA A 33 2.61 -8.94 -10.34
C ALA A 33 3.78 -9.86 -9.95
N THR A 34 4.19 -9.84 -8.68
CA THR A 34 5.34 -10.62 -8.19
C THR A 34 4.95 -11.88 -7.42
N TYR A 35 3.66 -12.05 -7.10
CA TYR A 35 3.16 -13.13 -6.24
C TYR A 35 3.81 -13.16 -4.84
N GLN A 36 4.47 -12.06 -4.45
CA GLN A 36 5.08 -11.94 -3.14
C GLN A 36 4.01 -11.64 -2.10
N THR A 37 4.02 -12.41 -1.02
CA THR A 37 3.18 -12.13 0.14
C THR A 37 3.89 -11.19 1.09
N PHE A 38 3.16 -10.21 1.61
CA PHE A 38 3.68 -9.25 2.57
C PHE A 38 2.58 -8.80 3.52
N GLU A 39 3.00 -8.36 4.70
CA GLU A 39 2.10 -7.88 5.74
C GLU A 39 2.21 -6.36 5.84
N LEU A 40 1.08 -5.67 5.91
CA LEU A 40 1.06 -4.23 6.17
C LEU A 40 0.09 -3.90 7.31
N PRO A 41 0.49 -3.00 8.22
CA PRO A 41 -0.44 -2.45 9.19
C PRO A 41 -1.51 -1.63 8.45
N VAL A 42 -2.76 -1.97 8.68
CA VAL A 42 -3.94 -1.28 8.17
C VAL A 42 -4.33 -0.20 9.18
N PRO A 43 -4.43 1.08 8.78
CA PRO A 43 -4.97 2.12 9.65
C PRO A 43 -6.40 1.77 10.07
N GLU A 44 -6.79 2.09 11.31
CA GLU A 44 -8.13 1.77 11.84
C GLU A 44 -9.27 2.30 10.95
N GLU A 45 -9.06 3.41 10.25
CA GLU A 45 -10.03 4.00 9.30
C GLU A 45 -10.36 3.07 8.11
N LEU A 46 -9.48 2.11 7.81
CA LEU A 46 -9.63 1.12 6.75
C LEU A 46 -9.90 -0.30 7.32
N GLN A 47 -9.79 -0.49 8.63
CA GLN A 47 -10.19 -1.74 9.28
C GLN A 47 -11.70 -1.93 9.11
N GLY A 48 -12.10 -3.12 8.64
CA GLY A 48 -13.48 -3.46 8.35
C GLY A 48 -13.98 -3.07 6.95
N LYS A 49 -13.22 -2.26 6.19
CA LYS A 49 -13.50 -2.02 4.76
C LYS A 49 -12.83 -3.04 3.86
N LEU A 50 -11.62 -3.47 4.25
CA LEU A 50 -10.89 -4.55 3.60
C LEU A 50 -11.56 -5.89 3.87
N GLN A 51 -11.79 -6.66 2.80
CA GLN A 51 -12.29 -8.04 2.90
C GLN A 51 -11.28 -9.02 2.30
N PRO A 52 -11.11 -10.23 2.87
CA PRO A 52 -10.35 -11.29 2.23
C PRO A 52 -10.86 -11.58 0.82
N GLY A 53 -9.93 -11.77 -0.13
CA GLY A 53 -10.21 -11.96 -1.54
C GLY A 53 -10.35 -10.67 -2.35
N GLN A 54 -10.44 -9.51 -1.70
CA GLN A 54 -10.57 -8.23 -2.37
C GLN A 54 -9.22 -7.74 -2.93
N GLU A 55 -9.26 -7.15 -4.12
CA GLU A 55 -8.11 -6.48 -4.72
C GLU A 55 -7.98 -5.06 -4.16
N VAL A 56 -6.77 -4.69 -3.78
CA VAL A 56 -6.42 -3.40 -3.19
C VAL A 56 -5.22 -2.83 -3.91
N MET A 57 -5.14 -1.50 -3.93
CA MET A 57 -3.95 -0.81 -4.39
C MET A 57 -3.08 -0.43 -3.20
N TYR A 58 -1.80 -0.71 -3.31
CA TYR A 58 -0.81 -0.23 -2.36
C TYR A 58 0.17 0.68 -3.10
N MET A 59 0.70 1.65 -2.37
CA MET A 59 1.70 2.56 -2.88
C MET A 59 3.00 2.34 -2.11
N GLU A 60 4.09 2.14 -2.83
CA GLU A 60 5.44 2.11 -2.27
C GLU A 60 6.16 3.41 -2.62
N ALA A 61 6.62 4.15 -1.61
CA ALA A 61 7.41 5.35 -1.79
C ALA A 61 8.65 5.28 -0.91
N LEU A 62 9.84 5.31 -1.52
CA LEU A 62 11.13 5.30 -0.83
C LEU A 62 11.27 4.15 0.20
N GLY A 63 10.81 2.95 -0.14
CA GLY A 63 10.83 1.77 0.73
C GLY A 63 9.77 1.78 1.84
N ARG A 64 8.86 2.76 1.86
CA ARG A 64 7.69 2.79 2.74
C ARG A 64 6.45 2.42 1.95
N ARG A 65 5.74 1.39 2.40
CA ARG A 65 4.49 0.92 1.79
C ARG A 65 3.30 1.52 2.53
N LYS A 66 2.32 2.04 1.79
CA LYS A 66 1.07 2.58 2.32
C LYS A 66 -0.11 2.00 1.53
N LEU A 67 -1.09 1.47 2.24
CA LEU A 67 -2.37 1.05 1.65
C LEU A 67 -3.18 2.29 1.26
N THR A 68 -3.73 2.28 0.05
CA THR A 68 -4.57 3.37 -0.46
C THR A 68 -5.84 2.80 -1.07
N TRP A 69 -6.99 3.33 -0.65
CA TRP A 69 -8.28 3.02 -1.26
C TRP A 69 -8.61 4.10 -2.29
N GLN A 70 -9.05 3.72 -3.49
CA GLN A 70 -9.75 4.62 -4.42
C GLN A 70 -11.24 4.31 -4.41
#